data_AF-A0A1Q8Y9A4-F1
#
_entry.id   AF-A0A1Q8Y9A4-F1
#
_cell.length_a   1.000
_cell.length_b   1.000
_cell.length_c   1.000
_cell.angle_alpha   90.00
_cell.angle_beta   90.00
_cell.angle_gamma   90.00
#
_symmetry.space_group_name_H-M   'P 1'
#
loop_
_entity.id
_entity.type
_entity.pdbx_description
1 polymer ?
#
loop_
_entity_poly.entity_id
_entity_poly.type
_entity_poly.pdbx_seq_one_letter_code
_entity_poly.pdbx_strand_id
1 'polypeptide(L)'
;MDLLTAFDTVKSDQFFGLSELQNVRPMTEDPALVHAFRFDDMAIFKDGDGKDRWMLICPDMSNNQHWRTQSFDLDGFSGHMVFNTKDDALESVVRCGFYVRDDQALDRLHDLPSFLLGNYCCDLISKVNDREITYKQYLQLVSEYKVLHSLTDSLRLVV
;
A
#
# COMPACT_ATOMS: atom_id res chain seq x y z
N MET A 1 -21.42 -17.90 23.87
CA MET A 1 -20.97 -17.60 22.50
C MET A 1 -20.13 -16.34 22.61
N ASP A 2 -18.83 -16.53 22.78
CA ASP A 2 -17.86 -15.43 22.92
C ASP A 2 -17.22 -15.16 21.56
N LEU A 3 -17.37 -13.92 21.07
CA LEU A 3 -16.75 -13.39 19.86
C LEU A 3 -15.51 -12.53 20.22
N LEU A 4 -14.72 -12.97 21.20
CA LEU A 4 -13.69 -12.17 21.87
C LEU A 4 -12.24 -12.39 21.35
N THR A 5 -12.04 -12.91 20.13
CA THR A 5 -10.69 -13.17 19.60
C THR A 5 -10.54 -12.87 18.10
N ALA A 6 -11.16 -11.79 17.61
CA ALA A 6 -10.86 -11.28 16.27
C ALA A 6 -9.88 -10.10 16.39
N PHE A 7 -8.63 -10.34 15.96
CA PHE A 7 -7.59 -9.34 15.68
C PHE A 7 -6.76 -8.80 16.85
N ASP A 8 -6.35 -9.67 17.78
CA ASP A 8 -5.07 -9.46 18.46
C ASP A 8 -3.93 -9.74 17.48
N THR A 9 -3.21 -8.68 17.12
CA THR A 9 -1.95 -8.71 16.36
C THR A 9 -2.07 -9.08 14.88
N VAL A 10 -2.17 -8.07 14.02
CA VAL A 10 -1.43 -8.14 12.73
C VAL A 10 0.05 -7.99 13.10
N LYS A 11 0.64 -9.08 13.61
CA LYS A 11 2.09 -9.26 13.51
C LYS A 11 2.43 -9.25 12.03
N SER A 12 3.65 -8.81 11.76
CA SER A 12 4.47 -8.80 10.54
C SER A 12 4.38 -9.97 9.54
N ASP A 13 3.38 -10.85 9.59
CA ASP A 13 3.44 -12.17 8.99
C ASP A 13 2.30 -12.45 7.99
N GLN A 14 1.79 -11.43 7.28
CA GLN A 14 1.16 -11.70 5.98
C GLN A 14 2.25 -11.97 4.93
N PHE A 15 2.92 -13.10 5.12
CA PHE A 15 3.75 -13.75 4.11
C PHE A 15 2.82 -14.16 2.96
N PHE A 16 2.85 -13.39 1.87
CA PHE A 16 2.55 -13.96 0.55
C PHE A 16 3.52 -15.12 0.34
N GLY A 17 2.99 -16.31 0.01
CA GLY A 17 3.70 -17.59 0.03
C GLY A 17 5.12 -17.54 -0.55
N LEU A 18 6.13 -17.70 0.32
CA LEU A 18 7.55 -17.71 -0.06
C LEU A 18 8.00 -18.97 -0.81
N SER A 19 7.11 -19.92 -1.12
CA SER A 19 7.50 -21.20 -1.73
C SER A 19 7.76 -21.14 -3.24
N GLU A 20 7.43 -20.03 -3.92
CA GLU A 20 7.69 -19.87 -5.37
C GLU A 20 8.84 -18.91 -5.70
N LEU A 21 9.52 -18.35 -4.69
CA LEU A 21 10.57 -17.32 -4.86
C LEU A 21 11.97 -17.87 -5.19
N GLN A 22 12.10 -19.14 -5.58
CA GLN A 22 13.40 -19.78 -5.73
C GLN A 22 14.09 -19.55 -7.09
N ASN A 23 13.45 -18.89 -8.07
CA ASN A 23 13.99 -18.79 -9.44
C ASN A 23 14.06 -17.39 -10.06
N VAL A 24 13.97 -16.30 -9.28
CA VAL A 24 14.17 -14.95 -9.83
C VAL A 24 15.61 -14.50 -9.58
N ARG A 25 16.32 -14.16 -10.66
CA ARG A 25 17.72 -13.71 -10.61
C ARG A 25 17.84 -12.44 -9.76
N PRO A 26 18.90 -12.29 -8.95
CA PRO A 26 19.14 -11.06 -8.21
C PRO A 26 19.31 -9.86 -9.16
N MET A 27 18.76 -8.72 -8.75
CA MET A 27 18.72 -7.46 -9.52
C MET A 27 20.11 -6.88 -9.82
N THR A 28 21.15 -7.39 -9.18
CA THR A 28 22.56 -6.95 -9.33
C THR A 28 23.16 -7.26 -10.71
N GLU A 29 22.45 -7.96 -11.60
CA GLU A 29 22.96 -8.37 -12.92
C GLU A 29 22.45 -7.56 -14.12
N ASP A 30 21.47 -6.65 -13.97
CA ASP A 30 20.97 -5.81 -15.07
C ASP A 30 21.26 -4.30 -14.85
N PRO A 31 22.35 -3.77 -15.43
CA PRO A 31 22.71 -2.37 -15.33
C PRO A 31 21.68 -1.40 -15.90
N ALA A 32 20.80 -1.83 -16.81
CA ALA A 32 19.78 -0.98 -17.41
C ALA A 32 18.62 -0.70 -16.44
N LEU A 33 18.26 -1.69 -15.61
CA LEU A 33 17.35 -1.49 -14.50
C LEU A 33 17.96 -0.46 -13.54
N VAL A 34 19.17 -0.70 -13.04
CA VAL A 34 19.86 0.18 -12.07
C VAL A 34 19.96 1.65 -12.54
N HIS A 35 20.17 1.90 -13.84
CA HIS A 35 20.31 3.28 -14.36
C HIS A 35 18.98 4.04 -14.55
N ALA A 36 17.85 3.35 -14.72
CA ALA A 36 16.52 3.97 -14.85
C ALA A 36 16.00 4.57 -13.53
N PHE A 37 16.56 4.16 -12.39
CA PHE A 37 16.22 4.64 -11.04
C PHE A 37 17.06 5.86 -10.62
N ARG A 38 17.28 6.86 -11.48
CA ARG A 38 17.99 8.08 -11.04
C ARG A 38 17.33 8.70 -9.79
N PHE A 39 18.22 9.00 -8.85
CA PHE A 39 18.06 9.06 -7.40
C PHE A 39 17.81 10.48 -6.89
N ASP A 40 16.55 10.91 -6.78
CA ASP A 40 16.17 12.00 -5.88
C ASP A 40 14.92 11.55 -5.10
N ASP A 41 15.16 11.17 -3.85
CA ASP A 41 14.27 10.93 -2.71
C ASP A 41 13.01 10.05 -2.83
N MET A 42 12.26 10.03 -3.93
CA MET A 42 11.05 9.21 -4.05
C MET A 42 10.87 8.68 -5.47
N ALA A 43 10.26 7.50 -5.60
CA ALA A 43 9.91 6.95 -6.91
C ALA A 43 8.68 6.05 -6.81
N ILE A 44 7.87 6.03 -7.86
CA ILE A 44 6.67 5.20 -7.94
C ILE A 44 6.85 4.17 -9.04
N PHE A 45 6.48 2.93 -8.74
CA PHE A 45 6.54 1.81 -9.68
C PHE A 45 5.16 1.20 -9.85
N LYS A 46 4.72 1.06 -11.10
CA LYS A 46 3.55 0.28 -11.49
C LYS A 46 3.91 -1.20 -11.59
N ASP A 47 2.89 -2.03 -11.38
CA ASP A 47 2.93 -3.45 -11.67
C ASP A 47 3.36 -3.76 -13.11
N GLY A 48 4.29 -4.70 -13.23
CA GLY A 48 4.84 -5.12 -14.51
C GLY A 48 3.88 -5.89 -15.42
N ASP A 49 2.86 -6.55 -14.85
CA ASP A 49 1.84 -7.24 -15.63
C ASP A 49 0.73 -6.29 -16.14
N GLY A 50 0.89 -4.98 -15.89
CA GLY A 50 -0.05 -3.95 -16.34
C GLY A 50 -1.27 -3.77 -15.45
N LYS A 51 -1.32 -4.39 -14.25
CA LYS A 51 -2.40 -4.16 -13.28
C LYS A 51 -2.37 -2.73 -12.77
N ASP A 52 -3.53 -2.17 -12.44
CA ASP A 52 -3.65 -0.84 -11.85
C ASP A 52 -3.35 -0.88 -10.34
N ARG A 53 -2.09 -1.18 -10.03
CA ARG A 53 -1.51 -1.14 -8.69
C ARG A 53 -0.10 -0.58 -8.75
N TRP A 54 0.29 0.14 -7.71
CA TRP A 54 1.56 0.86 -7.62
C TRP A 54 2.21 0.69 -6.25
N MET A 55 3.53 0.87 -6.22
CA MET A 55 4.32 1.01 -5.01
C MET A 55 5.16 2.28 -5.07
N LEU A 56 5.01 3.14 -4.08
CA LEU A 56 5.87 4.30 -3.82
C LEU A 56 7.01 3.88 -2.90
N ILE A 57 8.24 4.29 -3.21
CA ILE A 57 9.40 4.22 -2.32
C ILE A 57 9.72 5.63 -1.84
N CYS A 58 9.87 5.82 -0.54
CA CYS A 58 10.28 7.10 0.07
C CYS A 58 11.08 6.89 1.36
N PRO A 59 11.85 7.88 1.83
CA PRO A 59 12.34 7.91 3.20
C PRO A 59 11.19 7.75 4.19
N ASP A 60 11.45 7.11 5.31
CA ASP A 60 10.52 7.08 6.43
C ASP A 60 10.42 8.49 7.02
N MET A 61 9.24 9.09 6.84
CA MET A 61 8.93 10.45 7.29
C MET A 61 8.96 10.61 8.81
N SER A 62 9.01 9.51 9.58
CA SER A 62 9.03 9.56 11.05
C SER A 62 10.43 9.80 11.62
N ASN A 63 11.48 9.30 10.96
CA ASN A 63 12.84 9.37 11.52
C ASN A 63 13.99 9.51 10.49
N ASN A 64 13.71 9.63 9.19
CA ASN A 64 14.68 9.79 8.09
C ASN A 64 15.84 8.76 8.06
N GLN A 65 15.80 7.73 8.90
CA GLN A 65 16.84 6.69 9.01
C GLN A 65 16.43 5.41 8.29
N HIS A 66 15.15 5.26 8.01
CA HIS A 66 14.59 4.12 7.31
C HIS A 66 14.00 4.53 5.97
N TRP A 67 13.69 3.52 5.17
CA TRP A 67 13.00 3.63 3.90
C TRP A 67 11.66 2.92 4.01
N ARG A 68 10.65 3.43 3.32
CA ARG A 68 9.31 2.87 3.33
C ARG A 68 8.85 2.62 1.91
N THR A 69 8.20 1.48 1.71
CA THR A 69 7.38 1.25 0.52
C THR A 69 5.92 1.43 0.89
N GLN A 70 5.12 2.03 0.01
CA GLN A 70 3.68 2.22 0.21
C GLN A 70 2.94 1.68 -1.01
N SER A 71 2.04 0.73 -0.80
CA SER A 71 1.22 0.12 -1.83
C SER A 71 -0.09 0.89 -1.98
N PHE A 72 -0.51 1.12 -3.22
CA PHE A 72 -1.80 1.75 -3.51
C PHE A 72 -2.33 1.30 -4.88
N ASP A 73 -3.62 1.46 -5.07
CA ASP A 73 -4.33 1.19 -6.32
C ASP A 73 -5.38 2.30 -6.59
N LEU A 74 -6.36 2.03 -7.44
CA LEU A 74 -7.44 2.98 -7.76
C LEU A 74 -8.36 3.28 -6.55
N ASP A 75 -8.37 2.40 -5.55
CA ASP A 75 -9.20 2.52 -4.37
C ASP A 75 -8.45 3.16 -3.19
N GLY A 76 -7.14 3.37 -3.28
CA GLY A 76 -6.38 4.10 -2.26
C GLY A 76 -5.16 3.34 -1.75
N PHE A 77 -4.65 3.75 -0.59
CA PHE A 77 -3.55 3.08 0.11
C PHE A 77 -4.02 1.75 0.70
N SER A 78 -3.22 0.70 0.49
CA SER A 78 -3.51 -0.66 0.98
C SER A 78 -2.51 -1.18 1.99
N GLY A 79 -1.31 -0.59 2.07
CA GLY A 79 -0.31 -0.99 3.06
C GLY A 79 1.04 -0.35 2.86
N HIS A 80 1.96 -0.64 3.78
CA HIS A 80 3.33 -0.19 3.70
C HIS A 80 4.29 -1.19 4.35
N MET A 81 5.57 -1.12 3.99
CA MET A 81 6.65 -1.85 4.65
C MET A 81 7.81 -0.89 4.92
N VAL A 82 8.57 -1.14 6.00
CA VAL A 82 9.72 -0.32 6.40
C VAL A 82 11.00 -1.15 6.30
N PHE A 83 12.06 -0.52 5.80
CA PHE A 83 13.35 -1.12 5.48
C PHE A 83 14.48 -0.27 6.04
N ASN A 84 15.60 -0.90 6.37
CA ASN A 84 16.76 -0.18 6.89
C ASN A 84 17.47 0.65 5.81
N THR A 85 17.47 0.18 4.57
CA THR A 85 18.17 0.83 3.46
C THR A 85 17.26 1.03 2.26
N LYS A 86 17.65 1.97 1.38
CA LYS A 86 16.96 2.21 0.11
C LYS A 86 16.97 0.98 -0.79
N ASP A 87 18.11 0.31 -0.84
CA ASP A 87 18.33 -0.83 -1.72
C ASP A 87 17.45 -2.02 -1.31
N ASP A 88 17.29 -2.27 0.00
CA ASP A 88 16.37 -3.30 0.51
C ASP A 88 14.90 -2.99 0.12
N ALA A 89 14.49 -1.73 0.24
CA ALA A 89 13.14 -1.30 -0.17
C ALA A 89 12.93 -1.49 -1.67
N LEU A 90 13.94 -1.13 -2.48
CA LEU A 90 13.89 -1.28 -3.93
C LEU A 90 13.87 -2.75 -4.37
N GLU A 91 14.69 -3.59 -3.75
CA GLU A 91 14.69 -5.04 -4.01
C GLU A 91 13.31 -5.63 -3.69
N SER A 92 12.70 -5.21 -2.58
CA SER A 92 11.35 -5.64 -2.21
C SER A 92 10.30 -5.25 -3.27
N VAL A 93 10.33 -4.01 -3.76
CA VAL A 93 9.40 -3.53 -4.82
C VAL A 93 9.52 -4.37 -6.09
N VAL A 94 10.74 -4.63 -6.55
CA VAL A 94 10.96 -5.46 -7.74
C VAL A 94 10.55 -6.91 -7.50
N ARG A 95 10.85 -7.48 -6.34
CA ARG A 95 10.39 -8.83 -5.95
C ARG A 95 8.88 -8.95 -5.91
N CYS A 96 8.16 -7.87 -5.59
CA CYS A 96 6.71 -7.82 -5.59
C CYS A 96 6.09 -7.63 -6.99
N GLY A 97 6.91 -7.52 -8.05
CA GLY A 97 6.47 -7.40 -9.44
C GLY A 97 6.29 -5.96 -9.93
N PHE A 98 6.78 -4.97 -9.18
CA PHE A 98 6.68 -3.55 -9.54
C PHE A 98 8.01 -3.07 -10.13
N TYR A 99 8.08 -2.91 -11.45
CA TYR A 99 9.32 -2.54 -12.14
C TYR A 99 9.14 -1.54 -13.28
N VAL A 100 7.91 -1.01 -13.47
CA VAL A 100 7.62 0.03 -14.47
C VAL A 100 7.53 1.38 -13.75
N ARG A 101 8.50 2.28 -13.97
CA ARG A 101 8.50 3.60 -13.31
C ARG A 101 7.33 4.47 -13.76
N ASP A 102 6.61 5.05 -12.82
CA ASP A 102 5.39 5.84 -13.03
C ASP A 102 5.20 6.91 -11.95
N ASP A 103 6.11 7.88 -11.91
CA ASP A 103 6.15 8.93 -10.87
C ASP A 103 4.92 9.85 -10.86
N GLN A 104 4.12 9.86 -11.93
CA GLN A 104 2.89 10.66 -12.06
C GLN A 104 1.63 9.92 -11.61
N ALA A 105 1.74 8.71 -11.03
CA ALA A 105 0.57 7.94 -10.63
C ALA A 105 -0.32 8.69 -9.63
N LEU A 106 0.26 9.26 -8.59
CA LEU A 106 -0.51 10.00 -7.57
C LEU A 106 -1.19 11.24 -8.15
N ASP A 107 -0.55 11.96 -9.08
CA ASP A 107 -1.17 13.10 -9.76
C ASP A 107 -2.49 12.70 -10.45
N ARG A 108 -2.57 11.47 -10.98
CA ARG A 108 -3.77 10.96 -11.65
C ARG A 108 -4.81 10.39 -10.69
N LEU A 109 -4.39 9.91 -9.52
CA LEU A 109 -5.25 9.14 -8.62
C LEU A 109 -5.77 9.93 -7.41
N HIS A 110 -5.02 10.92 -6.91
CA HIS A 110 -5.30 11.55 -5.61
C HIS A 110 -6.68 12.20 -5.50
N ASP A 111 -7.22 12.70 -6.60
CA ASP A 111 -8.54 13.35 -6.66
C ASP A 111 -9.68 12.38 -7.05
N LEU A 112 -9.37 11.10 -7.30
CA LEU A 112 -10.41 10.12 -7.63
C LEU A 112 -11.31 9.86 -6.42
N PRO A 113 -12.64 9.87 -6.60
CA PRO A 113 -13.54 9.62 -5.47
C PRO A 113 -13.35 8.26 -4.79
N SER A 114 -13.00 7.22 -5.56
CA SER A 114 -12.67 5.88 -5.02
C SER A 114 -11.41 5.93 -4.15
N PHE A 115 -10.37 6.62 -4.63
CA PHE A 115 -9.09 6.77 -3.94
C PHE A 115 -9.24 7.54 -2.62
N LEU A 116 -10.00 8.64 -2.64
CA LEU A 116 -10.33 9.41 -1.45
C LEU A 116 -11.13 8.58 -0.43
N LEU A 117 -12.11 7.81 -0.91
CA LEU A 117 -12.91 6.93 -0.06
C LEU A 117 -12.07 5.83 0.58
N GLY A 118 -11.22 5.11 -0.15
CA GLY A 118 -10.43 4.05 0.49
C GLY A 118 -9.33 4.59 1.39
N ASN A 119 -8.76 5.77 1.12
CA ASN A 119 -7.88 6.45 2.08
C ASN A 119 -8.62 6.83 3.36
N TYR A 120 -9.85 7.31 3.24
CA TYR A 120 -10.71 7.57 4.39
C TYR A 120 -11.01 6.29 5.18
N CYS A 121 -11.34 5.19 4.50
CA CYS A 121 -11.53 3.88 5.13
C CYS A 121 -10.25 3.41 5.84
N CYS A 122 -9.08 3.58 5.24
CA CYS A 122 -7.79 3.21 5.83
C CYS A 122 -7.52 3.98 7.14
N ASP A 123 -7.80 5.29 7.18
CA ASP A 123 -7.70 6.09 8.41
C ASP A 123 -8.66 5.58 9.50
N LEU A 124 -9.91 5.28 9.14
CA LEU A 124 -10.88 4.75 10.11
C LEU A 124 -10.51 3.35 10.60
N ILE A 125 -9.92 2.50 9.76
CA ILE A 125 -9.44 1.16 10.19
C ILE A 125 -8.34 1.32 11.25
N SER A 126 -7.42 2.27 11.09
CA SER A 126 -6.42 2.57 12.13
C SER A 126 -7.10 2.94 13.46
N LYS A 127 -8.12 3.79 13.42
CA LYS A 127 -8.90 4.17 14.63
C LYS A 127 -9.68 3.00 15.25
N VAL A 128 -10.15 2.06 14.44
CA VAL A 128 -10.75 0.81 14.95
C VAL A 128 -9.70 -0.03 15.68
N ASN A 129 -8.51 -0.18 15.09
CA ASN A 129 -7.42 -0.95 15.68
C ASN A 129 -6.92 -0.33 16.99
N ASP A 130 -6.88 1.00 17.06
CA ASP A 130 -6.53 1.77 18.27
C ASP A 130 -7.66 1.84 19.30
N ARG A 131 -8.82 1.22 19.00
CA ARG A 131 -10.03 1.17 19.84
C ARG A 131 -10.64 2.54 20.12
N GLU A 132 -10.34 3.54 19.30
CA GLU A 132 -10.95 4.87 19.38
C GLU A 132 -12.40 4.87 18.90
N ILE A 133 -12.70 4.01 17.92
CA ILE A 133 -14.06 3.77 17.42
C ILE A 133 -14.35 2.28 17.33
N THR A 134 -15.62 1.93 17.40
CA THR A 134 -16.09 0.57 17.14
C THR A 134 -16.23 0.31 15.64
N TYR A 135 -16.21 -0.97 15.25
CA TYR A 135 -16.52 -1.35 13.87
C TYR A 135 -17.90 -0.86 13.40
N LYS A 136 -18.88 -0.79 14.31
CA LYS A 136 -20.20 -0.22 14.00
C LYS A 136 -20.13 1.27 13.64
N GLN A 137 -19.32 2.04 14.36
CA GLN A 137 -19.08 3.46 14.05
C GLN A 137 -18.32 3.62 12.74
N TYR A 138 -17.35 2.75 12.45
CA TYR A 138 -16.68 2.69 11.14
C TYR A 138 -17.70 2.59 9.99
N LEU A 139 -18.61 1.60 10.05
CA LEU A 139 -19.63 1.41 9.00
C LEU A 139 -20.54 2.63 8.84
N GLN A 140 -20.91 3.26 9.96
CA GLN A 140 -21.73 4.47 9.94
C GLN A 140 -20.99 5.63 9.26
N LEU A 141 -19.74 5.89 9.64
CA LEU A 141 -18.92 6.98 9.08
C LEU A 141 -18.65 6.80 7.58
N VAL A 142 -18.37 5.57 7.14
CA VAL A 142 -18.20 5.26 5.70
C VAL A 142 -19.49 5.53 4.93
N SER A 143 -20.64 5.14 5.49
CA SER A 143 -21.95 5.40 4.87
C SER A 143 -22.23 6.90 4.75
N GLU A 144 -22.01 7.66 5.83
CA GLU A 144 -22.19 9.11 5.86
C GLU A 144 -21.27 9.81 4.84
N TYR A 145 -20.00 9.39 4.76
CA TYR A 145 -19.04 9.92 3.79
C TYR A 145 -19.52 9.73 2.35
N LYS A 146 -20.00 8.51 2.02
CA LYS A 146 -20.52 8.20 0.69
C LYS A 146 -21.73 9.04 0.33
N VAL A 147 -22.68 9.20 1.25
CA VAL A 147 -23.86 10.05 1.05
C VAL A 147 -23.45 11.50 0.80
N LEU A 148 -22.54 12.04 1.63
CA LEU A 148 -22.06 13.42 1.51
C LEU A 148 -21.38 13.70 0.16
N HIS A 149 -20.64 12.72 -0.37
CA HIS A 149 -19.88 12.85 -1.62
C HIS A 149 -20.59 12.23 -2.82
N SER A 150 -21.88 11.87 -2.69
CA SER A 150 -22.70 11.27 -3.76
C SER A 150 -22.07 10.01 -4.38
N LEU A 151 -21.38 9.19 -3.59
CA LEU A 151 -20.75 7.95 -4.03
C LEU A 151 -21.73 6.79 -3.93
N THR A 152 -21.88 6.02 -5.01
CA THR A 152 -22.71 4.80 -5.02
C THR A 152 -21.94 3.61 -4.47
N ASP A 153 -22.63 2.68 -3.81
CA ASP A 153 -21.99 1.51 -3.19
C ASP A 153 -21.28 0.61 -4.22
N SER A 154 -19.96 0.54 -4.10
CA SER A 154 -19.11 -0.54 -4.63
C SER A 154 -18.17 -1.01 -3.53
N LEU A 155 -18.70 -1.38 -2.35
CA LEU A 155 -17.88 -2.00 -1.30
C LEU A 155 -17.64 -3.47 -1.66
N ARG A 156 -16.40 -3.83 -2.00
CA ARG A 156 -15.91 -5.18 -1.75
C ARG A 156 -15.56 -5.28 -0.27
N LEU A 157 -16.23 -6.18 0.46
CA LEU A 157 -15.73 -6.63 1.75
C LEU A 157 -14.36 -7.28 1.50
N VAL A 158 -13.29 -6.68 2.04
CA VAL A 158 -12.07 -7.44 2.31
C VAL A 158 -12.36 -8.19 3.61
N VAL A 159 -12.71 -9.47 3.47
CA VAL A 159 -12.92 -10.43 4.58
C VAL A 159 -11.58 -11.02 4.98
#